data_AF-A0A496U8B8-F1
#
_entry.id   AF-A0A496U8B8-F1
#
_cell.length_a   1.000
_cell.length_b   1.000
_cell.length_c   1.000
_cell.angle_alpha   90.00
_cell.angle_beta   90.00
_cell.angle_gamma   90.00
#
_symmetry.space_group_name_H-M   'P 1'
#
loop_
_entity.id
_entity.type
_entity.pdbx_description
1 polymer ?
#
loop_
_entity_poly.entity_id
_entity_poly.type
_entity_poly.pdbx_seq_one_letter_code
_entity_poly.pdbx_strand_id
1 'polypeptide(L)'
;MADDRTAPFSTGGFFLVQLALMIPFVNLILLLVFAFSGSMNVNLQNYSKAVLIWMLIGVGIALIVGVLGALAAGGIGAWLENVSDQYQIVK
;
A
#
# COMPACT_ATOMS: atom_id res chain seq x y z
N MET A 1 27.20 -9.49 -24.24
CA MET A 1 26.64 -10.65 -23.51
C MET A 1 25.19 -10.31 -23.19
N ALA A 2 24.23 -11.18 -23.50
CA ALA A 2 22.84 -10.93 -23.10
C ALA A 2 22.75 -11.00 -21.57
N ASP A 3 22.08 -10.02 -20.95
CA ASP A 3 21.84 -10.00 -19.50
C ASP A 3 20.83 -11.11 -19.17
N ASP A 4 21.29 -12.15 -18.48
CA ASP A 4 20.50 -13.33 -18.11
C ASP A 4 19.28 -12.97 -17.24
N ARG A 5 19.34 -11.84 -16.54
CA ARG A 5 18.23 -11.29 -15.75
C ARG A 5 17.03 -10.82 -16.57
N THR A 6 17.18 -10.69 -17.89
CA THR A 6 16.07 -10.33 -18.80
C THR A 6 15.29 -11.55 -19.30
N ALA A 7 15.74 -12.77 -18.96
CA ALA A 7 15.02 -13.98 -19.29
C ALA A 7 13.58 -13.95 -18.70
N PRO A 8 12.60 -14.57 -19.38
CA PRO A 8 11.24 -14.67 -18.85
C PRO A 8 11.23 -15.30 -17.45
N PHE A 9 10.60 -14.63 -16.49
CA PHE A 9 10.42 -15.20 -15.17
C PHE A 9 9.33 -16.27 -15.21
N SER A 10 9.55 -17.38 -14.50
CA SER A 10 8.63 -18.53 -14.49
C SER A 10 7.24 -18.14 -13.94
N THR A 11 6.19 -18.65 -14.58
CA THR A 11 4.80 -18.49 -14.10
C THR A 11 4.61 -19.10 -12.72
N GLY A 12 5.23 -20.26 -12.45
CA GLY A 12 5.23 -20.87 -11.12
C GLY A 12 5.96 -20.01 -10.07
N GLY A 13 7.03 -19.32 -10.49
CA GLY A 13 7.70 -18.33 -9.67
C GLY A 13 6.78 -17.18 -9.28
N PHE A 14 6.08 -16.59 -10.26
CA PHE A 14 5.09 -15.54 -9.98
C PHE A 14 3.95 -16.02 -9.08
N PHE A 15 3.51 -17.27 -9.24
CA PHE A 15 2.51 -17.86 -8.37
C PHE A 15 2.98 -17.94 -6.92
N LEU A 16 4.22 -18.40 -6.67
CA LEU A 16 4.81 -18.42 -5.32
C LEU A 16 4.99 -17.02 -4.74
N VAL A 17 5.40 -16.05 -5.55
CA VAL A 17 5.45 -14.64 -5.15
C VAL A 17 4.06 -14.19 -4.71
N GLN A 18 3.03 -14.45 -5.51
CA GLN A 18 1.65 -14.06 -5.20
C GLN A 18 1.10 -14.73 -3.93
N LEU A 19 1.49 -15.98 -3.65
CA LEU A 19 1.18 -16.65 -2.38
C LEU A 19 1.87 -15.96 -1.19
N ALA A 20 3.15 -15.59 -1.32
CA ALA A 20 3.86 -14.85 -0.28
C ALA A 20 3.26 -13.45 -0.04
N LEU A 21 2.71 -12.81 -1.09
CA LEU A 21 2.01 -11.53 -0.99
C LEU A 21 0.73 -11.60 -0.14
N MET A 22 0.17 -12.79 0.13
CA MET A 22 -1.02 -12.92 1.00
C MET A 22 -0.70 -12.67 2.47
N ILE A 23 0.57 -12.76 2.88
CA ILE A 23 0.99 -12.48 4.25
C ILE A 23 1.41 -11.00 4.34
N PRO A 24 0.68 -10.12 5.06
CA PRO A 24 0.84 -8.67 4.94
C PRO A 24 2.26 -8.14 5.19
N PHE A 25 2.93 -8.61 6.24
CA PHE A 25 4.29 -8.16 6.56
C PHE A 25 5.35 -8.74 5.62
N VAL A 26 5.21 -10.00 5.24
CA VAL A 26 6.13 -10.66 4.30
C VAL A 26 6.00 -10.05 2.91
N ASN A 27 4.77 -9.75 2.48
CA ASN A 27 4.46 -9.08 1.23
C ASN A 27 5.31 -7.81 1.07
N LEU A 28 5.20 -6.87 2.01
CA LEU A 28 5.89 -5.59 1.91
C LEU A 28 7.41 -5.75 1.88
N ILE A 29 7.96 -6.57 2.78
CA ILE A 29 9.41 -6.81 2.84
C ILE A 29 9.90 -7.44 1.54
N LEU A 30 9.19 -8.45 1.04
CA LEU A 30 9.56 -9.19 -0.17
C LEU A 30 9.52 -8.29 -1.41
N LEU A 31 8.49 -7.45 -1.54
CA LEU A 31 8.39 -6.45 -2.61
C LEU A 31 9.55 -5.46 -2.57
N LEU A 32 9.95 -4.98 -1.39
CA LEU A 32 11.09 -4.06 -1.25
C LEU A 32 12.40 -4.75 -1.61
N VAL A 33 12.61 -5.98 -1.13
CA VAL A 33 13.80 -6.78 -1.47
C VAL A 33 13.88 -7.02 -2.97
N PHE A 34 12.77 -7.37 -3.62
CA PHE A 34 12.76 -7.60 -5.07
C PHE A 34 12.84 -6.31 -5.88
N ALA A 35 12.20 -5.22 -5.44
CA ALA A 35 12.24 -3.94 -6.14
C ALA A 35 13.63 -3.30 -6.13
N PHE A 36 14.41 -3.51 -5.07
CA PHE A 36 15.71 -2.85 -4.87
C PHE A 36 16.91 -3.79 -4.95
N SER A 37 16.71 -5.10 -5.17
CA SER A 37 17.83 -6.03 -5.37
C SER A 37 18.47 -5.84 -6.75
N GLY A 38 19.80 -5.73 -6.79
CA GLY A 38 20.58 -5.64 -8.03
C GLY A 38 20.74 -6.98 -8.77
N SER A 39 20.48 -8.11 -8.12
CA SER A 39 20.74 -9.46 -8.67
C SER A 39 19.49 -10.20 -9.13
N MET A 40 18.29 -9.63 -8.93
CA MET A 40 17.02 -10.28 -9.29
C MET A 40 16.67 -10.13 -10.77
N ASN A 41 15.80 -11.00 -11.28
CA ASN A 41 15.26 -10.92 -12.63
C ASN A 41 14.52 -9.59 -12.86
N VAL A 42 14.79 -8.92 -13.98
CA VAL A 42 14.26 -7.58 -14.30
C VAL A 42 12.73 -7.56 -14.33
N ASN A 43 12.09 -8.61 -14.82
CA ASN A 43 10.62 -8.71 -14.86
C ASN A 43 10.02 -8.75 -13.45
N LEU A 44 10.66 -9.50 -12.54
CA LEU A 44 10.24 -9.58 -11.13
C LEU A 44 10.48 -8.26 -10.39
N GLN A 45 11.59 -7.57 -10.66
CA GLN A 45 11.87 -6.26 -10.07
C GLN A 45 10.82 -5.23 -10.50
N ASN A 46 10.49 -5.18 -11.81
CA ASN A 46 9.52 -4.23 -12.35
C ASN A 46 8.10 -4.51 -11.84
N TYR A 47 7.71 -5.78 -11.74
CA TYR A 47 6.47 -6.17 -11.09
C TYR A 47 6.41 -5.68 -9.64
N SER A 48 7.49 -5.89 -8.87
CA SER A 48 7.54 -5.49 -7.46
C SER A 48 7.43 -3.98 -7.28
N LYS A 49 8.11 -3.20 -8.13
CA LYS A 49 7.97 -1.73 -8.18
C LYS A 49 6.55 -1.29 -8.52
N ALA A 50 5.92 -1.95 -9.50
CA ALA A 50 4.54 -1.64 -9.89
C ALA A 50 3.55 -1.89 -8.73
N VAL A 51 3.71 -2.99 -8.00
CA VAL A 51 2.86 -3.29 -6.83
C VAL A 51 3.06 -2.24 -5.72
N LEU A 52 4.30 -1.81 -5.45
CA LEU A 52 4.57 -0.75 -4.46
C LEU A 52 3.91 0.59 -4.86
N ILE A 53 3.92 0.94 -6.16
CA ILE A 53 3.22 2.13 -6.66
C ILE A 53 1.70 1.98 -6.47
N TRP A 54 1.13 0.82 -6.79
CA TRP A 54 -0.30 0.55 -6.55
C TRP A 54 -0.67 0.64 -5.07
N MET A 55 0.19 0.16 -4.16
CA MET A 55 -0.02 0.33 -2.72
C MET A 55 -0.04 1.80 -2.33
N LEU A 56 0.89 2.61 -2.83
CA LEU A 56 0.93 4.04 -2.55
C LEU A 56 -0.33 4.75 -3.06
N ILE A 57 -0.79 4.40 -4.27
CA ILE A 57 -2.06 4.89 -4.82
C ILE A 57 -3.24 4.48 -3.93
N GLY A 58 -3.28 3.22 -3.48
CA GLY A 58 -4.31 2.71 -2.58
C GLY A 58 -4.37 3.49 -1.27
N VAL A 59 -3.21 3.81 -0.68
CA VAL A 59 -3.13 4.67 0.51
C VAL A 59 -3.67 6.08 0.20
N GLY A 60 -3.27 6.68 -0.92
CA GLY A 60 -3.76 7.99 -1.33
C GLY A 60 -5.29 8.05 -1.48
N ILE A 61 -5.87 7.04 -2.13
CA ILE A 61 -7.33 6.92 -2.29
C ILE A 61 -8.01 6.72 -0.93
N ALA A 62 -7.48 5.85 -0.07
CA ALA A 62 -8.04 5.59 1.26
C ALA A 62 -8.05 6.85 2.13
N LEU A 63 -7.00 7.68 2.05
CA LEU A 63 -6.94 8.97 2.73
C LEU A 63 -8.01 9.93 2.22
N ILE A 64 -8.16 10.07 0.90
CA ILE A 64 -9.17 10.95 0.30
C ILE A 64 -10.57 10.52 0.73
N VAL A 65 -10.90 9.23 0.59
CA VAL A 65 -12.21 8.69 0.97
C VAL A 65 -12.43 8.81 2.48
N GLY A 66 -11.41 8.55 3.30
CA GLY A 66 -11.48 8.67 4.76
C GLY A 66 -11.77 10.10 5.21
N VAL A 67 -11.12 11.10 4.60
CA VAL A 67 -11.38 12.51 4.89
C VAL A 67 -12.79 12.91 4.44
N LEU A 68 -13.20 12.57 3.22
CA LEU A 68 -14.54 12.90 2.72
C LEU A 68 -15.63 12.23 3.56
N GLY A 69 -15.43 10.97 3.93
CA GLY A 69 -16.35 10.23 4.80
C GLY A 69 -16.44 10.85 6.20
N ALA A 70 -15.31 11.23 6.79
CA ALA A 70 -15.30 11.92 8.09
C ALA A 70 -16.04 13.26 8.02
N LEU A 71 -15.82 14.06 6.96
CA LEU A 71 -16.53 15.34 6.77
C LEU A 71 -18.04 15.12 6.59
N ALA A 72 -18.45 14.16 5.76
CA ALA A 72 -19.85 13.84 5.52
C ALA A 72 -20.57 13.29 6.76
N ALA A 73 -19.86 12.53 7.61
CA ALA A 73 -20.37 12.00 8.87
C ALA A 73 -20.36 13.03 10.02
N GLY A 74 -20.09 14.30 9.74
CA GLY A 74 -20.04 15.36 10.74
C GLY A 74 -18.80 15.30 11.63
N GLY A 75 -17.74 14.59 11.25
CA GLY A 75 -16.59 14.24 12.10
C GLY A 75 -15.93 15.41 12.82
N ILE A 76 -15.87 16.61 12.21
CA ILE A 76 -15.36 17.81 12.90
C ILE A 76 -16.47 18.46 13.75
N GLY A 77 -17.70 18.57 13.25
CA GLY A 77 -18.84 19.15 13.98
C GLY A 77 -19.20 18.34 15.23
N ALA A 78 -19.37 17.03 15.08
CA ALA A 78 -19.63 16.10 16.17
C ALA A 78 -18.48 16.06 17.18
N TRP A 79 -17.22 16.13 16.75
CA TRP A 79 -16.09 16.23 17.69
C TRP A 79 -16.10 17.56 18.45
N LEU A 80 -16.41 18.69 17.79
CA LEU A 80 -16.53 19.99 18.44
C LEU A 80 -17.70 20.07 19.42
N GLU A 81 -18.84 19.45 19.09
CA GLU A 81 -19.99 19.33 20.00
C GLU A 81 -19.61 18.52 21.25
N ASN A 82 -18.98 17.35 21.08
CA ASN A 82 -18.50 16.53 22.21
C ASN A 82 -17.48 17.29 23.09
N VAL A 83 -16.56 18.05 22.48
CA VAL A 83 -15.59 18.87 23.20
C VAL A 83 -16.30 20.00 23.94
N SER A 84 -17.20 20.72 23.28
CA SER A 84 -17.97 21.80 23.90
C SER A 84 -18.74 21.33 25.13
N ASP A 85 -19.37 20.15 25.05
CA ASP A 85 -20.12 19.53 26.16
C ASP A 85 -19.21 19.14 27.34
N GLN A 86 -18.02 18.56 27.06
CA GLN A 86 -17.05 18.23 28.11
C GLN A 86 -16.57 19.46 28.88
N TYR A 87 -16.37 20.59 28.19
CA TYR A 87 -15.85 21.81 28.79
C TYR A 87 -16.93 22.81 29.23
N GLN A 88 -18.22 22.46 29.10
CA GLN A 88 -19.36 23.32 29.48
C GLN A 88 -19.27 24.73 28.87
N ILE A 89 -18.75 24.85 27.65
CA ILE A 89 -18.46 26.14 27.01
C ILE A 89 -19.77 26.86 26.63
N VAL A 90 -20.85 26.11 26.40
CA VAL A 90 -22.18 26.63 26.14
C VAL A 90 -23.18 25.91 27.04
N LYS A 91 -23.91 26.67 27.87
CA LYS A 91 -25.12 26.21 28.56
C LYS A 91 -26.31 26.93 27.94
#